data_AF-A0A0F8W0P2-F1
#
_entry.id   AF-A0A0F8W0P2-F1
#
_cell.length_a   1.000
_cell.length_b   1.000
_cell.length_c   1.000
_cell.angle_alpha   90.00
_cell.angle_beta   90.00
_cell.angle_gamma   90.00
#
_symmetry.space_group_name_H-M   'P 1'
#
loop_
_entity.id
_entity.type
_entity.pdbx_description
1 polymer ?
#
loop_
_entity_poly.entity_id
_entity_poly.type
_entity_poly.pdbx_seq_one_letter_code
_entity_poly.pdbx_strand_id
1 'polypeptide(L)' 'MYPPKERAAKLLAVGESMSEVATAVKKSEQTVKLWLLESDFRQILLENAAGAAIRIIVGYLTGE' A
#
# COMPACT_ATOMS: atom_id res chain seq x y z
N MET A 1 14.04 -10.40 -2.73
CA MET A 1 13.19 -9.58 -3.62
C MET A 1 11.78 -9.70 -3.10
N TYR A 2 11.17 -8.63 -2.58
CA TYR A 2 9.80 -8.71 -2.10
C TYR A 2 8.88 -9.12 -3.27
N PRO A 3 7.98 -10.10 -3.07
CA PRO A 3 7.00 -10.46 -4.10
C PRO A 3 6.23 -9.20 -4.54
N PRO A 4 5.87 -9.06 -5.84
CA PRO A 4 5.19 -7.87 -6.37
C PRO A 4 3.97 -7.43 -5.54
N LYS A 5 3.27 -8.39 -4.95
CA LYS A 5 2.12 -8.20 -4.06
C LYS A 5 2.47 -7.43 -2.78
N GLU A 6 3.54 -7.81 -2.10
CA GLU A 6 3.94 -7.16 -0.85
C GLU A 6 4.39 -5.71 -1.11
N ARG A 7 5.11 -5.48 -2.21
CA ARG A 7 5.49 -4.11 -2.61
C ARG A 7 4.25 -3.26 -2.92
N ALA A 8 3.29 -3.80 -3.66
CA ALA A 8 2.05 -3.09 -3.96
C ALA A 8 1.25 -2.76 -2.69
N ALA A 9 1.09 -3.72 -1.78
CA ALA A 9 0.39 -3.52 -0.52
C ALA A 9 1.03 -2.43 0.34
N LYS A 10 2.36 -2.39 0.44
CA LYS A 10 3.09 -1.35 1.19
C LYS A 10 2.95 0.05 0.56
N LEU A 11 2.97 0.15 -0.76
CA LEU A 11 2.79 1.45 -1.44
C LEU A 11 1.36 1.97 -1.29
N LEU A 12 0.36 1.09 -1.45
CA LEU A 12 -1.04 1.46 -1.18
C LEU A 12 -1.26 1.87 0.28
N ALA A 13 -0.58 1.20 1.23
CA ALA A 13 -0.68 1.52 2.65
C ALA A 13 -0.21 2.94 2.99
N VAL A 14 0.75 3.49 2.24
CA VAL A 14 1.27 4.86 2.44
C VAL A 14 0.50 5.92 1.66
N GLY A 15 -0.53 5.54 0.90
CA GLY A 15 -1.44 6.45 0.20
C GLY A 15 -1.15 6.67 -1.29
N GLU A 16 -0.21 5.92 -1.89
CA GLU A 16 0.05 5.97 -3.33
C GLU A 16 -1.20 5.58 -4.13
N SER A 17 -1.39 6.19 -5.30
CA SER A 17 -2.55 5.88 -6.13
C SER A 17 -2.44 4.50 -6.77
N MET A 18 -3.58 3.89 -7.11
CA MET A 18 -3.62 2.57 -7.73
C MET A 18 -2.83 2.51 -9.05
N SER A 19 -2.81 3.60 -9.83
CA SER A 19 -2.10 3.69 -11.11
C SER A 19 -0.58 3.72 -10.93
N GLU A 20 -0.11 4.50 -9.95
CA GLU A 20 1.30 4.61 -9.58
C GLU A 20 1.83 3.28 -9.05
N VAL A 21 1.05 2.63 -8.18
CA VAL A 21 1.38 1.31 -7.65
C VAL A 21 1.46 0.26 -8.76
N ALA A 22 0.47 0.22 -9.66
CA ALA A 22 0.45 -0.70 -10.79
C ALA A 22 1.70 -0.52 -11.68
N THR A 23 2.07 0.74 -11.95
CA THR A 23 3.30 1.09 -12.67
C THR A 23 4.55 0.60 -11.94
N ALA A 24 4.63 0.86 -10.62
CA ALA A 24 5.78 0.48 -9.79
C ALA A 24 6.00 -1.03 -9.69
N VAL A 25 4.93 -1.83 -9.78
CA VAL A 25 5.00 -3.31 -9.76
C VAL A 25 4.90 -3.96 -11.14
N LYS A 26 4.89 -3.15 -12.21
CA LYS A 26 4.82 -3.60 -13.62
C LYS A 26 3.61 -4.52 -13.88
N LYS A 27 2.44 -4.13 -13.39
CA LYS A 27 1.15 -4.81 -13.61
C LYS A 27 0.10 -3.82 -14.07
N SER A 28 -1.06 -4.33 -14.52
CA SER A 28 -2.21 -3.47 -14.76
C SER A 28 -2.88 -3.10 -13.43
N GLU A 29 -3.56 -1.95 -13.38
CA GLU A 29 -4.38 -1.60 -12.22
C GLU A 29 -5.40 -2.69 -11.88
N GLN A 30 -6.00 -3.32 -12.89
CA GLN A 30 -6.99 -4.37 -12.67
C GLN A 30 -6.40 -5.58 -11.95
N THR A 31 -5.15 -5.95 -12.25
CA THR A 31 -4.44 -6.99 -11.50
C THR A 31 -4.24 -6.60 -10.04
N VAL A 32 -3.86 -5.34 -9.76
CA VAL A 32 -3.68 -4.88 -8.37
C VAL A 32 -5.01 -4.82 -7.62
N LYS A 33 -6.10 -4.39 -8.29
CA LYS A 33 -7.46 -4.40 -7.73
C LYS A 33 -7.91 -5.82 -7.39
N LEU A 34 -7.61 -6.82 -8.22
CA LEU A 34 -7.94 -8.21 -7.94
C LEU A 34 -7.21 -8.75 -6.69
N TRP A 35 -5.99 -8.29 -6.42
CA TRP A 35 -5.26 -8.71 -5.21
C TRP A 35 -5.94 -8.24 -3.91
N LEU A 36 -6.76 -7.20 -3.92
CA LEU A 36 -7.56 -6.79 -2.76
C LEU A 36 -8.57 -7.88 -2.33
N LEU A 37 -8.88 -8.83 -3.22
CA LEU A 37 -9.75 -9.97 -2.90
C LEU A 37 -9.01 -11.09 -2.14
N GLU A 38 -7.67 -11.07 -2.14
CA GLU A 38 -6.84 -12.05 -1.45
C GLU A 38 -6.63 -11.67 0.03
N SER A 39 -6.78 -12.62 0.94
CA SER A 39 -6.61 -12.41 2.38
C SER A 39 -5.21 -11.89 2.73
N ASP A 40 -4.19 -12.51 2.17
CA ASP A 40 -2.79 -12.29 2.54
C ASP A 40 -2.35 -10.89 2.11
N PHE A 41 -2.81 -10.45 0.94
CA PHE A 41 -2.57 -9.09 0.45
C PHE A 41 -3.23 -8.04 1.37
N ARG A 42 -4.50 -8.26 1.76
CA ARG A 42 -5.21 -7.36 2.68
C ARG A 42 -4.54 -7.30 4.05
N GLN A 43 -4.06 -8.44 4.55
CA GLN A 43 -3.35 -8.47 5.83
C GLN A 43 -2.11 -7.59 5.79
N ILE A 44 -1.24 -7.75 4.79
CA ILE A 44 -0.05 -6.91 4.61
C ILE A 44 -0.43 -5.44 4.49
N LEU A 45 -1.46 -5.13 3.69
CA LEU A 45 -1.94 -3.76 3.51
C LEU A 45 -2.34 -3.12 4.85
N LEU A 46 -3.16 -3.80 5.65
CA LEU A 46 -3.66 -3.30 6.93
C LEU A 46 -2.54 -3.14 7.97
N GLU A 47 -1.64 -4.12 8.07
CA GLU A 47 -0.49 -4.07 9.00
C GLU A 47 0.40 -2.84 8.72
N ASN A 48 0.57 -2.47 7.45
CA ASN A 48 1.39 -1.33 7.06
C ASN A 48 0.61 0.01 7.08
N ALA A 49 -0.71 -0.03 6.88
CA ALA A 49 -1.55 1.17 6.87
C ALA A 49 -1.58 1.86 8.23
N ALA A 50 -1.60 1.10 9.33
CA ALA A 50 -1.55 1.66 10.69
C ALA A 50 -0.26 2.48 10.91
N GLY A 51 0.90 1.96 10.50
CA GLY A 51 2.18 2.66 10.63
C GLY A 51 2.30 3.90 9.73
N ALA A 52 1.65 3.88 8.56
CA ALA A 52 1.56 5.06 7.70
C ALA A 52 0.63 6.13 8.29
N ALA A 53 -0.54 5.73 8.79
CA ALA A 53 -1.50 6.63 9.44
C ALA A 53 -0.89 7.28 10.70
N ILE A 54 -0.17 6.53 11.52
CA ILE A 54 0.54 7.08 12.69
C ILE A 54 1.55 8.15 12.27
N ARG A 55 2.30 7.94 11.18
CA ARG A 55 3.24 8.96 10.68
C ARG A 55 2.55 10.25 10.26
N ILE A 56 1.41 10.15 9.59
CA ILE A 56 0.60 11.33 9.21
C ILE A 56 0.11 12.07 10.46
N ILE A 57 -0.40 11.34 11.45
CA ILE A 57 -0.89 11.91 12.71
C ILE A 57 0.25 12.58 13.48
N VAL A 58 1.43 11.95 13.55
CA VAL A 58 2.61 12.51 14.21
C VAL A 58 3.02 13.80 13.52
N GLY A 59 3.15 13.83 12.18
CA GLY A 59 3.51 15.04 11.44
C GLY A 59 2.54 16.19 11.73
N TYR A 60 1.23 15.90 11.70
CA TYR A 60 0.21 16.89 12.08
C TYR A 60 0.36 17.42 13.52
N LEU A 61 0.68 16.55 14.48
CA LEU A 61 0.86 16.94 15.89
C LEU A 61 2.18 17.68 16.15
N THR A 62 3.23 17.39 15.38
CA THR A 62 4.55 18.02 15.52
C THR A 62 4.71 19.29 14.67
N GLY A 63 3.73 19.57 13.79
CA GLY A 63 3.77 20.74 12.90
C GLY A 63 4.70 20.54 11.69
N GLU A 64 4.92 19.29 11.28
CA GLU A 64 5.53 18.94 9.98
C GLU A 64 4.49 18.92 8.86
#